data_AF-H3C3N2-F1
#
_entry.id   AF-H3C3N2-F1
#
_cell.length_a   1.000
_cell.length_b   1.000
_cell.length_c   1.000
_cell.angle_alpha   90.00
_cell.angle_beta   90.00
_cell.angle_gamma   90.00
#
_symmetry.space_group_name_H-M   'P 1'
#
loop_
_entity.id
_entity.type
_entity.pdbx_description
1 polymer ?
#
loop_
_entity_poly.entity_id
_entity_poly.type
_entity_poly.pdbx_seq_one_letter_code
_entity_poly.pdbx_strand_id
1 'polypeptide(L)'
;ASGLEPGTVVVTKQAVDATFLPKFEQVILGKTVVRNTDLDQSLAEQLLECSQELNQFETVLGKTMCTMDFYEGQARLDGAFCSYTEEDKQEYLKRARDAGVCNIEMESSVFATMCKMSGLKAAVVCVTLLNRLKGDQLDSSHHVLQNYQQRPQILVGSYIKKELG
;
A
#
# COMPACT_ATOMS: atom_id res chain seq x y z
N ALA A 1 10.03 -2.24 2.03
CA ALA A 1 8.84 -2.45 1.21
C ALA A 1 8.90 -3.84 0.60
N SER A 2 7.80 -4.56 0.71
CA SER A 2 7.75 -5.79 1.50
C SER A 2 8.56 -6.97 1.00
N GLY A 3 9.26 -7.60 1.94
CA GLY A 3 9.64 -9.00 1.88
C GLY A 3 8.46 -9.99 2.05
N LEU A 4 7.23 -9.53 1.82
CA LEU A 4 6.01 -10.35 1.87
C LEU A 4 5.95 -11.22 0.61
N GLU A 5 5.24 -12.33 0.69
CA GLU A 5 5.03 -13.19 -0.47
C GLU A 5 3.97 -12.57 -1.41
N PRO A 6 4.10 -12.78 -2.73
CA PRO A 6 3.08 -12.34 -3.69
C PRO A 6 1.70 -12.90 -3.33
N GLY A 7 0.67 -12.06 -3.43
CA GLY A 7 -0.70 -12.36 -3.07
C GLY A 7 -1.10 -11.97 -1.64
N THR A 8 -0.17 -11.64 -0.75
CA THR A 8 -0.53 -11.12 0.60
C THR A 8 -1.34 -9.83 0.46
N VAL A 9 -2.42 -9.71 1.25
CA VAL A 9 -3.24 -8.51 1.31
C VAL A 9 -2.73 -7.60 2.43
N VAL A 10 -2.56 -6.32 2.13
CA VAL A 10 -2.16 -5.29 3.09
C VAL A 10 -3.35 -4.39 3.36
N VAL A 11 -3.83 -4.40 4.60
CA VAL A 11 -4.70 -3.34 5.12
C VAL A 11 -3.79 -2.22 5.62
N THR A 12 -3.99 -1.02 5.09
CA THR A 12 -3.12 0.12 5.37
C THR A 12 -3.43 0.70 6.73
N LYS A 13 -2.47 0.59 7.66
CA LYS A 13 -2.51 1.26 8.96
C LYS A 13 -2.29 2.77 8.83
N GLN A 14 -1.35 3.15 7.98
CA GLN A 14 -0.97 4.52 7.73
C GLN A 14 -0.32 4.62 6.35
N ALA A 15 -0.78 5.58 5.54
CA ALA A 15 -0.11 5.91 4.29
C ALA A 15 1.10 6.81 4.59
N VAL A 16 2.23 6.57 3.94
CA VAL A 16 3.46 7.36 4.10
C VAL A 16 4.03 7.78 2.76
N ASP A 17 4.79 8.86 2.75
CA ASP A 17 5.50 9.33 1.56
C ASP A 17 6.78 8.51 1.28
N ALA A 18 7.50 8.88 0.23
CA ALA A 18 8.79 8.28 -0.15
C ALA A 18 9.93 8.51 0.88
N THR A 19 9.68 9.32 1.92
CA THR A 19 10.58 9.50 3.07
C THR A 19 10.12 8.72 4.31
N PHE A 20 9.06 7.91 4.16
CA PHE A 20 8.42 7.07 5.17
C PHE A 20 7.70 7.87 6.28
N LEU A 21 7.38 9.14 6.01
CA LEU A 21 6.65 10.02 6.92
C LEU A 21 5.15 10.03 6.57
N PRO A 22 4.26 10.10 7.57
CA PRO A 22 2.81 10.09 7.36
C PRO A 22 2.28 11.47 6.96
N LYS A 23 2.72 11.95 5.80
CA LYS A 23 2.38 13.27 5.28
C LYS A 23 2.05 13.24 3.80
N PHE A 24 1.16 14.13 3.40
CA PHE A 24 0.82 14.44 2.02
C PHE A 24 1.10 15.92 1.78
N GLU A 25 1.94 16.21 0.79
CA GLU A 25 2.30 17.58 0.40
C GLU A 25 1.52 17.99 -0.85
N GLN A 26 0.91 19.17 -0.81
CA GLN A 26 0.17 19.74 -1.93
C GLN A 26 0.53 21.21 -2.10
N VAL A 27 0.65 21.67 -3.34
CA VAL A 27 0.79 23.09 -3.65
C VAL A 27 -0.59 23.74 -3.76
N ILE A 28 -0.85 24.78 -2.97
CA ILE A 28 -2.09 25.57 -2.97
C ILE A 28 -1.72 27.03 -3.15
N LEU A 29 -2.14 27.62 -4.28
CA LEU A 29 -1.80 29.01 -4.65
C LEU A 29 -0.29 29.30 -4.57
N GLY A 30 0.54 28.34 -5.03
CA GLY A 30 2.00 28.44 -5.02
C GLY A 30 2.67 28.18 -3.66
N LYS A 31 1.92 27.81 -2.62
CA LYS A 31 2.45 27.49 -1.29
C LYS A 31 2.34 26.00 -1.00
N THR A 32 3.42 25.39 -0.50
CA THR A 32 3.38 24.01 -0.02
C THR A 32 2.56 23.93 1.26
N VAL A 33 1.57 23.05 1.25
CA VAL A 33 0.71 22.73 2.39
C VAL A 33 0.87 21.24 2.69
N VAL A 34 1.18 20.92 3.93
CA VAL A 34 1.38 19.55 4.41
C VAL A 34 0.16 19.11 5.22
N ARG A 35 -0.32 17.89 4.99
CA ARG A 35 -1.44 17.29 5.72
C ARG A 35 -1.11 15.88 6.17
N ASN A 36 -1.74 15.44 7.26
CA ASN A 36 -1.60 14.06 7.74
C ASN A 36 -2.40 13.09 6.87
N THR A 37 -1.91 11.86 6.78
CA THR A 37 -2.45 10.76 5.97
C THR A 37 -3.12 9.67 6.83
N ASP A 38 -3.76 10.08 7.92
CA ASP A 38 -4.35 9.13 8.86
C ASP A 38 -5.60 8.45 8.27
N LEU A 39 -5.69 7.13 8.49
CA LEU A 39 -6.86 6.31 8.19
C LEU A 39 -7.55 5.87 9.50
N ASP A 40 -8.80 5.46 9.40
CA ASP A 40 -9.58 5.02 10.58
C ASP A 40 -9.03 3.69 11.10
N GLN A 41 -8.45 3.71 12.30
CA GLN A 41 -7.76 2.54 12.86
C GLN A 41 -8.74 1.41 13.20
N SER A 42 -9.92 1.74 13.72
CA SER A 42 -10.94 0.74 14.04
C SER A 42 -11.46 0.04 12.79
N LEU A 43 -11.66 0.76 11.69
CA LEU A 43 -12.04 0.17 10.41
C LEU A 43 -10.95 -0.76 9.86
N ALA A 44 -9.67 -0.38 9.99
CA ALA A 44 -8.56 -1.23 9.58
C ALA A 44 -8.48 -2.53 10.41
N GLU A 45 -8.70 -2.44 11.73
CA GLU A 45 -8.77 -3.60 12.63
C GLU A 45 -9.95 -4.52 12.29
N GLN A 46 -11.14 -3.96 12.07
CA GLN A 46 -12.33 -4.72 11.64
C GLN A 46 -12.13 -5.45 10.31
N LEU A 47 -11.45 -4.83 9.34
CA LEU A 47 -11.09 -5.47 8.08
C LEU A 47 -10.09 -6.61 8.30
N LEU A 48 -9.10 -6.43 9.17
CA LEU A 48 -8.15 -7.49 9.51
C LEU A 48 -8.87 -8.69 10.16
N GLU A 49 -9.75 -8.44 11.14
CA GLU A 49 -10.57 -9.46 11.79
C GLU A 49 -11.45 -10.20 10.79
N CYS A 50 -12.13 -9.46 9.89
CA CYS A 50 -12.93 -10.05 8.82
C CYS A 50 -12.09 -10.97 7.92
N SER A 51 -10.85 -10.59 7.60
CA SER A 51 -9.95 -11.44 6.84
C SER A 51 -9.53 -12.70 7.59
N GLN A 52 -9.34 -12.62 8.91
CA GLN A 52 -8.99 -13.76 9.75
C GLN A 52 -10.16 -14.76 9.82
N GLU A 53 -11.39 -14.26 9.91
CA GLU A 53 -12.60 -15.08 9.84
C GLU A 53 -12.76 -15.77 8.48
N LEU A 54 -12.45 -15.07 7.37
CA LEU A 54 -12.47 -15.65 6.03
C LEU A 54 -11.42 -16.76 5.87
N ASN A 55 -10.23 -16.57 6.41
CA ASN A 55 -9.11 -17.52 6.38
C ASN A 55 -8.78 -18.07 4.97
N GLN A 56 -8.85 -17.22 3.93
CA GLN A 56 -8.61 -17.62 2.53
C GLN A 56 -7.24 -17.19 1.99
N PHE A 57 -6.67 -16.12 2.54
CA PHE A 57 -5.40 -15.55 2.12
C PHE A 57 -4.76 -14.82 3.29
N GLU A 58 -3.43 -14.70 3.24
CA GLU A 58 -2.68 -13.93 4.24
C GLU A 58 -3.04 -12.45 4.12
N THR A 59 -3.37 -11.85 5.26
CA THR A 59 -3.63 -10.42 5.38
C THR A 59 -2.85 -9.85 6.54
N VAL A 60 -2.20 -8.72 6.32
CA VAL A 60 -1.39 -8.02 7.32
C VAL A 60 -1.83 -6.58 7.45
N LEU A 61 -1.62 -6.02 8.64
CA LEU A 61 -1.77 -4.60 8.92
C LEU A 61 -0.39 -3.94 8.83
N GLY A 62 -0.22 -2.96 7.94
CA GLY A 62 1.11 -2.37 7.67
C GLY A 62 1.05 -0.94 7.16
N LYS A 63 2.21 -0.27 7.07
CA LYS A 63 2.27 1.04 6.39
C LYS A 63 2.34 0.84 4.89
N THR A 64 1.73 1.77 4.15
CA THR A 64 1.73 1.78 2.69
C THR A 64 2.51 2.99 2.21
N MET A 65 3.55 2.79 1.40
CA MET A 65 4.28 3.89 0.79
C MET A 65 3.58 4.33 -0.50
N CYS A 66 3.20 5.60 -0.57
CA CYS A 66 2.55 6.21 -1.71
C CYS A 66 3.58 7.01 -2.51
N THR A 67 3.65 6.79 -3.82
CA THR A 67 4.65 7.39 -4.71
C THR A 67 3.99 8.10 -5.88
N MET A 68 4.66 9.12 -6.43
CA MET A 68 4.15 9.88 -7.58
C MET A 68 4.56 9.30 -8.94
N ASP A 69 5.59 8.45 -8.93
CA ASP A 69 6.14 7.80 -10.12
C ASP A 69 6.32 6.30 -9.85
N PHE A 70 5.97 5.48 -10.84
CA PHE A 70 6.01 4.03 -10.72
C PHE A 70 7.43 3.46 -10.81
N TYR A 71 8.34 4.11 -11.55
CA TYR A 71 9.68 3.62 -11.82
C TYR A 71 10.69 4.14 -10.80
N GLU A 72 11.28 5.32 -11.05
CA GLU A 72 12.24 5.95 -10.16
C GLU A 72 11.66 6.21 -8.77
N GLY A 73 10.39 6.62 -8.70
CA GLY A 73 9.67 6.84 -7.44
C GLY A 73 9.54 5.58 -6.57
N GLN A 74 9.54 4.39 -7.17
CA GLN A 74 9.51 3.12 -6.46
C GLN A 74 10.83 2.36 -6.51
N ALA A 75 11.94 3.03 -6.86
CA ALA A 75 13.27 2.43 -6.97
C ALA A 75 13.32 1.22 -7.90
N ARG A 76 12.63 1.23 -9.05
CA ARG A 76 12.71 0.16 -10.06
C ARG A 76 13.91 0.35 -10.97
N LEU A 77 14.51 -0.74 -11.47
CA LEU A 77 15.64 -0.66 -12.41
C LEU A 77 15.25 -0.85 -13.89
N ASP A 78 13.96 -1.02 -14.16
CA ASP A 78 13.44 -1.40 -15.48
C ASP A 78 12.62 -0.28 -16.15
N GLY A 79 12.84 0.95 -15.71
CA GLY A 79 12.31 2.16 -16.35
C GLY A 79 13.19 2.63 -17.51
N ALA A 80 12.67 3.58 -18.30
CA ALA A 80 13.46 4.24 -19.34
C ALA A 80 14.60 5.09 -18.76
N PHE A 81 14.43 5.59 -17.53
CA PHE A 81 15.41 6.34 -16.77
C PHE A 81 15.69 5.59 -15.46
N CYS A 82 16.96 5.51 -15.09
CA CYS A 82 17.41 4.94 -13.83
C CYS A 82 18.72 5.59 -13.42
N SER A 83 18.70 6.33 -12.31
CA SER A 83 19.81 7.15 -11.83
C SER A 83 20.54 6.55 -10.62
N TYR A 84 20.28 5.28 -10.31
CA TYR A 84 20.78 4.56 -9.13
C TYR A 84 21.05 3.07 -9.43
N THR A 85 21.71 2.36 -8.52
CA THR A 85 22.07 0.94 -8.71
C THR A 85 21.10 -0.03 -8.00
N GLU A 86 21.28 -1.35 -8.20
CA GLU A 86 20.54 -2.37 -7.43
C GLU A 86 20.87 -2.30 -5.94
N GLU A 87 22.11 -1.98 -5.56
CA GLU A 87 22.50 -1.79 -4.17
C GLU A 87 21.74 -0.64 -3.52
N ASP A 88 21.64 0.52 -4.20
CA ASP A 88 20.87 1.68 -3.73
C ASP A 88 19.38 1.33 -3.53
N LYS A 89 18.79 0.65 -4.51
CA LYS A 89 17.41 0.13 -4.43
C LYS A 89 17.25 -0.79 -3.23
N GLN A 90 18.13 -1.76 -3.04
CA GLN A 90 18.03 -2.72 -1.95
C GLN A 90 18.17 -2.04 -0.59
N GLU A 91 19.06 -1.05 -0.46
CA GLU A 91 19.17 -0.24 0.76
C GLU A 91 17.88 0.52 1.05
N TYR A 92 17.34 1.24 0.04
CA TYR A 92 16.11 2.01 0.17
C TYR A 92 14.91 1.13 0.56
N LEU A 93 14.72 0.00 -0.12
CA LEU A 93 13.61 -0.92 0.16
C LEU A 93 13.75 -1.59 1.53
N LYS A 94 14.97 -1.88 2.00
CA LYS A 94 15.21 -2.37 3.37
C LYS A 94 14.87 -1.30 4.40
N ARG A 95 15.33 -0.05 4.23
CA ARG A 95 14.96 1.08 5.10
C ARG A 95 13.44 1.29 5.15
N ALA A 96 12.76 1.20 4.01
CA ALA A 96 11.30 1.27 3.98
C ALA A 96 10.67 0.14 4.80
N ARG A 97 11.16 -1.10 4.66
CA ARG A 97 10.66 -2.26 5.43
C ARG A 97 10.89 -2.04 6.93
N ASP A 98 12.08 -1.58 7.32
CA ASP A 98 12.45 -1.35 8.71
C ASP A 98 11.66 -0.18 9.32
N ALA A 99 11.18 0.76 8.51
CA ALA A 99 10.22 1.80 8.89
C ALA A 99 8.76 1.31 9.00
N GLY A 100 8.50 0.02 8.72
CA GLY A 100 7.19 -0.63 8.79
C GLY A 100 6.39 -0.63 7.49
N VAL A 101 7.00 -0.30 6.35
CA VAL A 101 6.34 -0.31 5.03
C VAL A 101 6.18 -1.74 4.49
N CYS A 102 4.93 -2.14 4.30
CA CYS A 102 4.49 -3.45 3.83
C CYS A 102 4.08 -3.48 2.35
N ASN A 103 3.90 -2.36 1.67
CA ASN A 103 3.64 -2.32 0.23
C ASN A 103 3.90 -0.91 -0.32
N ILE A 104 3.85 -0.79 -1.65
CA ILE A 104 4.03 0.46 -2.39
C ILE A 104 2.89 0.57 -3.40
N GLU A 105 2.27 1.75 -3.48
CA GLU A 105 1.25 2.11 -4.47
C GLU A 105 1.29 3.64 -4.71
N MET A 106 0.22 4.23 -5.26
CA MET A 106 0.29 5.59 -5.82
C MET A 106 -0.90 6.50 -5.43
N GLU A 107 -1.83 6.04 -4.59
CA GLU A 107 -3.09 6.75 -4.33
C GLU A 107 -3.39 6.99 -2.84
N SER A 108 -2.83 6.17 -1.95
CA SER A 108 -3.27 6.09 -0.54
C SER A 108 -3.09 7.40 0.23
N SER A 109 -2.05 8.20 -0.04
CA SER A 109 -1.77 9.42 0.70
C SER A 109 -2.81 10.52 0.48
N VAL A 110 -3.17 10.79 -0.78
CA VAL A 110 -4.19 11.79 -1.10
C VAL A 110 -5.58 11.28 -0.69
N PHE A 111 -5.86 9.99 -0.90
CA PHE A 111 -7.11 9.35 -0.48
C PHE A 111 -7.34 9.51 1.03
N ALA A 112 -6.37 9.10 1.86
CA ALA A 112 -6.47 9.21 3.31
C ALA A 112 -6.69 10.66 3.76
N THR A 113 -5.91 11.59 3.20
CA THR A 113 -6.00 13.01 3.50
C THR A 113 -7.38 13.58 3.20
N MET A 114 -7.90 13.33 1.99
CA MET A 114 -9.19 13.87 1.55
C MET A 114 -10.37 13.29 2.33
N CYS A 115 -10.36 11.98 2.58
CA CYS A 115 -11.39 11.33 3.40
C CYS A 115 -11.42 11.91 4.82
N LYS A 116 -10.25 12.01 5.46
CA LYS A 116 -10.15 12.57 6.81
C LYS A 116 -10.63 14.02 6.88
N MET A 117 -10.22 14.87 5.94
CA MET A 117 -10.68 16.26 5.87
C MET A 117 -12.19 16.39 5.67
N SER A 118 -12.82 15.38 5.06
CA SER A 118 -14.26 15.34 4.81
C SER A 118 -15.05 14.68 5.95
N GLY A 119 -14.38 14.26 7.04
CA GLY A 119 -15.02 13.55 8.14
C GLY A 119 -15.45 12.12 7.81
N LEU A 120 -14.90 11.53 6.74
CA LEU A 120 -15.21 10.16 6.32
C LEU A 120 -14.26 9.16 6.96
N LYS A 121 -14.81 8.07 7.48
CA LYS A 121 -14.03 6.88 7.83
C LYS A 121 -13.57 6.20 6.55
N ALA A 122 -12.27 5.91 6.45
CA ALA A 122 -11.68 5.35 5.25
C ALA A 122 -10.59 4.33 5.60
N ALA A 123 -10.43 3.35 4.71
CA ALA A 123 -9.39 2.33 4.75
C ALA A 123 -8.89 2.04 3.34
N VAL A 124 -7.64 1.57 3.24
CA VAL A 124 -7.02 1.16 1.98
C VAL A 124 -6.62 -0.31 2.10
N VAL A 125 -7.07 -1.12 1.14
CA VAL A 125 -6.84 -2.57 1.09
C VAL A 125 -6.24 -2.91 -0.26
N CYS A 126 -4.98 -3.35 -0.27
CA CYS A 126 -4.25 -3.68 -1.49
C CYS A 126 -3.76 -5.12 -1.45
N VAL A 127 -3.57 -5.74 -2.60
CA VAL A 127 -2.85 -7.01 -2.73
C VAL A 127 -1.44 -6.75 -3.26
N THR A 128 -0.43 -7.42 -2.72
CA THR A 128 0.94 -7.34 -3.24
C THR A 128 1.10 -8.27 -4.44
N LEU A 129 1.50 -7.76 -5.61
CA LEU A 129 1.66 -8.59 -6.81
C LEU A 129 3.06 -9.22 -6.94
N LEU A 130 4.05 -8.66 -6.27
CA LEU A 130 5.41 -9.19 -6.20
C LEU A 130 6.13 -8.74 -4.92
N ASN A 131 7.22 -9.42 -4.61
CA ASN A 131 8.16 -9.02 -3.57
C ASN A 131 9.28 -8.17 -4.21
N ARG A 132 9.28 -6.86 -3.93
CA ARG A 132 10.25 -5.91 -4.54
C ARG A 132 11.70 -6.12 -4.12
N LEU A 133 11.95 -6.88 -3.05
CA LEU A 133 13.31 -7.29 -2.68
C LEU A 133 13.83 -8.42 -3.58
N LYS A 134 12.95 -9.14 -4.29
CA LYS A 134 13.28 -10.25 -5.20
C LYS A 134 13.31 -9.85 -6.67
N GLY A 135 12.74 -8.71 -7.05
CA GLY A 135 12.72 -8.23 -8.43
C GLY A 135 11.73 -7.10 -8.69
N ASP A 136 11.72 -6.61 -9.93
CA ASP A 136 10.80 -5.54 -10.35
C ASP A 136 9.67 -6.06 -11.25
N GLN A 137 9.91 -7.10 -12.06
CA GLN A 137 8.91 -7.65 -12.99
C GLN A 137 8.06 -8.75 -12.35
N LEU A 138 6.82 -8.89 -12.84
CA LEU A 138 5.94 -10.00 -12.48
C LEU A 138 6.37 -11.27 -13.22
N ASP A 139 6.50 -12.37 -12.49
CA ASP A 139 6.83 -13.70 -13.02
C ASP A 139 5.67 -14.71 -12.89
N SER A 140 4.62 -14.34 -12.15
CA SER A 140 3.45 -15.18 -11.89
C SER A 140 2.55 -15.30 -13.12
N SER A 141 1.91 -16.46 -13.28
CA SER A 141 1.00 -16.71 -14.40
C SER A 141 -0.27 -15.84 -14.34
N HIS A 142 -0.92 -15.64 -15.49
CA HIS A 142 -2.15 -14.85 -15.57
C HIS A 142 -3.24 -15.33 -14.60
N HIS A 143 -3.45 -16.64 -14.49
CA HIS A 143 -4.44 -17.22 -13.57
C HIS A 143 -4.12 -16.90 -12.10
N VAL A 144 -2.83 -16.94 -11.72
CA VAL A 144 -2.40 -16.60 -10.36
C VAL A 144 -2.62 -15.12 -10.06
N LEU A 145 -2.25 -14.23 -11.00
CA LEU A 145 -2.47 -12.79 -10.85
C LEU A 145 -3.97 -12.44 -10.78
N GLN A 146 -4.80 -13.11 -11.58
CA GLN A 146 -6.25 -12.95 -11.53
C GLN A 146 -6.82 -13.34 -10.16
N ASN A 147 -6.33 -14.45 -9.57
CA ASN A 147 -6.70 -14.81 -8.21
C ASN A 147 -6.28 -13.74 -7.19
N TYR A 148 -5.05 -13.21 -7.28
CA TYR A 148 -4.56 -12.18 -6.36
C TYR A 148 -5.43 -10.92 -6.42
N GLN A 149 -5.76 -10.46 -7.62
CA GLN A 149 -6.56 -9.24 -7.84
C GLN A 149 -7.97 -9.30 -7.25
N GLN A 150 -8.51 -10.51 -7.04
CA GLN A 150 -9.83 -10.69 -6.41
C GLN A 150 -9.79 -10.57 -4.88
N ARG A 151 -8.64 -10.79 -4.23
CA ARG A 151 -8.55 -10.87 -2.75
C ARG A 151 -9.04 -9.60 -2.04
N PRO A 152 -8.66 -8.37 -2.45
CA PRO A 152 -9.21 -7.16 -1.81
C PRO A 152 -10.73 -7.05 -1.96
N GLN A 153 -11.29 -7.44 -3.11
CA GLN A 153 -12.74 -7.40 -3.36
C GLN A 153 -13.48 -8.41 -2.51
N ILE A 154 -12.94 -9.62 -2.36
CA ILE A 154 -13.47 -10.66 -1.48
C ILE A 154 -13.51 -10.16 -0.03
N LEU A 155 -12.40 -9.58 0.45
CA LEU A 155 -12.32 -9.05 1.82
C LEU A 155 -13.35 -7.93 2.05
N VAL A 156 -13.35 -6.90 1.20
CA VAL A 156 -14.25 -5.75 1.35
C VAL A 156 -15.72 -6.19 1.20
N GLY A 157 -16.03 -7.07 0.25
CA GLY A 157 -17.39 -7.62 0.08
C GLY A 157 -17.87 -8.39 1.30
N SER A 158 -16.97 -9.12 1.96
CA SER A 158 -17.29 -9.86 3.18
C SER A 158 -17.52 -8.95 4.38
N TYR A 159 -16.70 -7.90 4.51
CA TYR A 159 -16.91 -6.85 5.52
C TYR A 159 -18.26 -6.15 5.33
N ILE A 160 -18.58 -5.72 4.09
CA ILE A 160 -19.88 -5.11 3.78
C ILE A 160 -21.04 -6.04 4.15
N LYS A 161 -20.94 -7.34 3.81
CA LYS A 161 -21.96 -8.32 4.17
C LYS A 161 -22.13 -8.46 5.68
N LYS A 162 -21.05 -8.37 6.46
CA LYS A 162 -21.08 -8.44 7.94
C LYS A 162 -21.74 -7.20 8.55
N GLU A 163 -21.52 -6.02 7.98
CA GLU A 163 -22.13 -4.76 8.47
C GLU A 163 -23.61 -4.61 8.09
N LEU A 164 -24.06 -5.26 7.02
CA LEU A 164 -25.45 -5.18 6.54
C LEU A 164 -26.35 -6.37 6.96
N GLY A 165 -25.74 -7.45 7.46
CA GLY A 165 -26.44 -8.66 7.92
C GLY A 165 -26.84 -8.56 9.39
#